data_AF-A0A2L2Z808-F1
#
_entry.id   AF-A0A2L2Z808-F1
#
_cell.length_a   1.000
_cell.length_b   1.000
_cell.length_c   1.000
_cell.angle_alpha   90.00
_cell.angle_beta   90.00
_cell.angle_gamma   90.00
#
_symmetry.space_group_name_H-M   'P 1'
#
loop_
_entity.id
_entity.type
_entity.pdbx_description
1 polymer ?
#
loop_
_entity_poly.entity_id
_entity_poly.type
_entity_poly.pdbx_seq_one_letter_code
_entity_poly.pdbx_strand_id
1 'polypeptide(L)' 'YCGIGASKAFGSDIVEAHYRACLYAGINVGGTNAEVMPAQWEYQVGPSAGPSIGDEVWSSC' A
#
# COMPACT_ATOMS: atom_id res chain seq x y z
N TYR A 1 4.27 -8.17 13.40
CA TYR A 1 3.92 -9.23 12.45
C TYR A 1 2.42 -9.50 12.50
N CYS A 2 1.71 -9.16 11.41
CA CYS A 2 0.25 -9.20 11.20
C CYS A 2 -0.59 -8.99 12.48
N GLY A 3 -0.34 -7.89 13.18
CA GLY A 3 -1.08 -7.53 14.38
C GLY A 3 -2.41 -6.89 14.01
N ILE A 4 -3.49 -7.67 13.97
CA ILE A 4 -4.84 -7.11 13.97
C ILE A 4 -5.10 -6.62 15.40
N GLY A 5 -5.06 -5.30 15.58
CA GLY A 5 -5.31 -4.66 16.88
C GLY A 5 -4.62 -3.30 17.00
N ALA A 6 -5.38 -2.31 17.46
CA ALA A 6 -5.01 -0.90 17.63
C ALA A 6 -3.72 -0.63 18.45
N SER A 7 -3.15 -1.66 19.09
CA SER A 7 -1.91 -1.59 19.86
C SER A 7 -0.65 -2.05 19.10
N LYS A 8 -0.79 -2.59 17.88
CA LYS A 8 0.34 -3.10 17.07
C LYS A 8 0.33 -2.65 15.61
N ALA A 9 -0.82 -2.24 15.07
CA ALA A 9 -0.96 -1.68 13.72
C ALA A 9 -1.36 -0.20 13.81
N PHE A 10 -0.37 0.66 14.06
CA PHE A 10 -0.57 2.11 13.97
C PHE A 10 -0.67 2.52 12.50
N GLY A 11 -1.71 3.30 12.13
CA GLY A 11 -1.89 3.80 10.77
C GLY A 11 -2.64 2.87 9.81
N SER A 12 -3.38 1.87 10.32
CA SER A 12 -4.22 0.98 9.47
C SER A 12 -5.19 1.76 8.59
N ASP A 13 -5.79 2.83 9.13
CA ASP A 13 -6.80 3.62 8.43
C ASP A 13 -6.21 4.39 7.24
N ILE A 14 -4.95 4.82 7.38
CA ILE A 14 -4.19 5.51 6.31
C ILE A 14 -3.88 4.52 5.19
N VAL A 15 -3.43 3.31 5.55
CA VAL A 15 -3.09 2.26 4.57
C VAL A 15 -4.32 1.77 3.84
N GLU A 16 -5.45 1.60 4.54
CA GLU A 16 -6.70 1.21 3.91
C GLU A 16 -7.26 2.32 3.01
N ALA A 17 -7.17 3.58 3.43
CA ALA A 17 -7.55 4.72 2.59
C ALA A 17 -6.66 4.83 1.35
N HIS A 18 -5.35 4.65 1.51
CA HIS A 18 -4.37 4.65 0.41
C HIS A 18 -4.65 3.53 -0.59
N TYR A 19 -4.88 2.30 -0.10
CA TYR A 19 -5.22 1.16 -0.93
C TYR A 19 -6.47 1.42 -1.78
N ARG A 20 -7.53 1.96 -1.17
CA ARG A 20 -8.77 2.32 -1.87
C ARG A 20 -8.56 3.46 -2.87
N ALA A 21 -7.73 4.45 -2.54
CA ALA A 21 -7.43 5.57 -3.43
C ALA A 21 -6.67 5.10 -4.68
N CYS A 22 -5.67 4.23 -4.51
CA CYS A 22 -4.92 3.66 -5.62
C CYS A 22 -5.81 2.79 -6.52
N LEU A 23 -6.70 1.98 -5.95
CA LEU A 23 -7.69 1.22 -6.73
C LEU A 23 -8.64 2.14 -7.50
N TYR A 24 -9.09 3.25 -6.91
CA TYR A 24 -9.92 4.23 -7.59
C TYR A 24 -9.19 4.94 -8.73
N ALA A 25 -7.90 5.24 -8.55
CA ALA A 25 -7.02 5.82 -9.56
C ALA A 25 -6.66 4.84 -10.70
N GLY A 26 -7.04 3.57 -10.60
CA GLY A 26 -6.70 2.53 -11.57
C GLY A 26 -5.26 2.03 -11.46
N ILE A 27 -4.58 2.32 -10.34
CA ILE A 27 -3.23 1.82 -10.04
C ILE A 27 -3.33 0.35 -9.65
N ASN A 28 -2.48 -0.49 -10.24
CA ASN A 28 -2.51 -1.92 -10.01
C ASN A 28 -1.79 -2.30 -8.71
N VAL A 29 -2.44 -2.11 -7.56
CA VAL A 29 -1.88 -2.46 -6.24
C VAL A 29 -2.13 -3.95 -5.95
N GLY A 30 -1.06 -4.73 -5.91
CA GLY A 30 -1.06 -6.17 -5.67
C GLY A 30 -1.21 -6.58 -4.21
N GLY A 31 -0.99 -5.66 -3.26
CA GLY A 31 -1.14 -5.93 -1.84
C GLY A 31 -0.54 -4.85 -0.94
N THR A 32 -0.86 -4.95 0.36
CA THR A 32 -0.26 -4.13 1.43
C THR A 32 0.05 -5.02 2.63
N ASN A 33 1.20 -4.84 3.28
CA ASN A 33 1.58 -5.58 4.49
C ASN A 33 2.16 -4.67 5.57
N ALA A 34 1.91 -5.02 6.83
CA ALA A 34 2.53 -4.38 7.98
C ALA A 34 3.93 -4.96 8.18
N GLU A 35 4.93 -4.08 8.23
CA GLU A 35 6.34 -4.47 8.33
C GLU A 35 6.76 -4.78 9.78
N VAL A 36 8.01 -5.22 9.94
CA VAL A 36 8.53 -5.64 11.26
C VAL A 36 8.63 -4.46 12.23
N MET A 37 8.93 -3.26 11.72
CA MET A 37 8.96 -2.05 12.56
C MET A 37 7.54 -1.51 12.80
N PRO A 38 7.21 -1.08 14.03
CA PRO A 38 5.93 -0.46 14.33
C PRO A 38 5.76 0.81 13.50
N ALA A 39 4.56 0.97 12.89
CA ALA A 39 4.20 2.04 11.94
C ALA A 39 4.90 2.00 10.57
N GLN A 40 5.68 0.96 10.25
CA GLN A 40 6.17 0.71 8.90
C GLN A 40 5.17 -0.15 8.12
N TRP A 41 4.90 0.24 6.87
CA TRP A 41 4.01 -0.48 5.96
C TRP A 41 4.64 -0.56 4.59
N GLU A 42 4.37 -1.65 3.88
CA GLU A 42 4.80 -1.88 2.50
C GLU A 42 3.57 -2.11 1.63
N TYR A 43 3.64 -1.66 0.38
CA TYR A 43 2.66 -1.95 -0.65
C TYR A 43 3.36 -2.35 -1.95
N GLN A 44 2.74 -3.24 -2.73
CA GLN A 44 3.29 -3.73 -3.99
C GLN A 44 2.45 -3.20 -5.15
N VAL A 45 3.10 -2.60 -6.16
CA VAL A 45 2.48 -2.16 -7.42
C VAL A 45 2.95 -3.07 -8.55
N GLY A 46 1.99 -3.68 -9.25
CA GLY A 46 2.21 -4.53 -10.41
C GLY A 46 1.60 -5.93 -10.30
N PRO A 47 1.68 -6.73 -11.38
CA PRO A 47 2.47 -6.48 -12.60
C PRO A 47 1.84 -5.43 -13.51
N SER A 48 2.64 -4.41 -13.88
CA SER A 48 2.25 -3.30 -14.75
C SER A 48 3.24 -3.20 -15.93
N ALA A 49 2.84 -2.58 -17.04
CA ALA A 49 3.71 -2.45 -18.20
C ALA A 49 4.96 -1.61 -17.87
N GLY A 50 6.11 -1.94 -18.46
CA GLY A 50 7.40 -1.30 -18.16
C GLY A 50 7.39 0.25 -18.06
N PRO A 51 6.72 1.00 -18.96
CA PRO A 51 6.62 2.44 -18.81
C PRO A 51 5.58 2.90 -17.76
N SER A 52 4.51 2.13 -17.52
CA SER A 52 3.44 2.53 -16.60
C SER A 52 3.78 2.28 -15.13
N ILE A 53 4.69 1.35 -14.84
CA ILE A 53 5.06 1.04 -13.44
C ILE A 53 5.69 2.26 -12.73
N GLY A 54 6.45 3.09 -13.45
CA GLY A 54 7.03 4.31 -12.88
C GLY A 54 5.97 5.36 -12.56
N ASP A 55 5.03 5.57 -13.48
CA ASP A 55 3.94 6.52 -13.32
C ASP A 55 2.96 6.10 -12.22
N GLU A 56 2.66 4.79 -12.14
CA GLU A 56 1.81 4.19 -11.12
C GLU A 56 2.43 4.32 -9.72
N VAL A 57 3.72 4.03 -9.58
CA VAL A 57 4.44 4.16 -8.29
C VAL A 57 4.55 5.63 -7.87
N TRP A 58 4.78 6.55 -8.81
CA TRP A 58 4.88 7.97 -8.47
C TRP A 58 3.52 8.57 -8.10
N SER A 59 2.45 8.13 -8.77
CA SER A 59 1.08 8.55 -8.46
C SER A 59 0.53 7.94 -7.17
N SER A 60 1.15 6.87 -6.66
CA SER A 60 0.82 6.24 -5.38
C SER A 60 1.65 6.78 -4.19
N CYS A 61 2.41 7.87 -4.35
CA CYS A 61 3.09 8.52 -3.22
C CYS A 61 2.18 9.44 -2.39
#